data_AF-A0A821H2K9-F1
#
_entry.id   AF-A0A821H2K9-F1
#
_cell.length_a   1.000
_cell.length_b   1.000
_cell.length_c   1.000
_cell.angle_alpha   90.00
_cell.angle_beta   90.00
_cell.angle_gamma   90.00
#
_symmetry.space_group_name_H-M   'P 1'
#
loop_
_entity.id
_entity.type
_entity.pdbx_description
1 polymer ?
#
loop_
_entity_poly.entity_id
_entity_poly.type
_entity_poly.pdbx_seq_one_letter_code
_entity_poly.pdbx_strand_id
1 'polypeptide(L)'
;MRLCCQGMSSTTPAPYFPKECGKQLYTPLGQRIIGGSVVQPHSWPKQVYTVTVGLHDIVGVHFMEQKISAEKIYVQEEYNSVKLSNDIAVIYLSKSVKVTDKINFICLPGPEASIGEKVYVLGWGKTSVNGDISAVLKQIDLNVMSCRGFLASSKYDTQKQMCAATAEAG
;
A
#
# COMPACT_ATOMS: atom_id res chain seq x y z
N MET A 1 -4.58 -1.13 2.94
CA MET A 1 -4.83 -1.72 1.61
C MET A 1 -4.12 -0.81 0.61
N ARG A 2 -3.15 -1.30 -0.18
CA ARG A 2 -2.47 -0.47 -1.19
C ARG A 2 -2.95 -0.92 -2.57
N LEU A 3 -3.61 -0.01 -3.29
CA LEU A 3 -4.02 -0.21 -4.68
C LEU A 3 -2.77 -0.09 -5.56
N CYS A 4 -2.54 -1.07 -6.42
CA CYS A 4 -1.53 -0.99 -7.46
C CYS A 4 -2.23 -0.70 -8.79
N CYS A 5 -1.90 0.43 -9.41
CA CYS A 5 -2.34 0.77 -10.76
C CYS A 5 -1.19 0.49 -11.72
N GLN A 6 -1.20 -0.68 -12.35
CA GLN A 6 -0.53 -0.88 -13.64
C GLN A 6 -1.42 -1.74 -14.50
N GLY A 7 -1.87 -1.17 -15.62
CA GLY A 7 -2.63 -1.90 -16.62
C GLY A 7 -1.79 -3.04 -17.21
N MET A 8 -2.30 -4.27 -17.14
CA MET A 8 -1.81 -5.37 -17.97
C MET A 8 -2.94 -6.26 -18.48
N SER A 9 -2.72 -6.71 -19.72
CA SER A 9 -3.56 -7.58 -20.55
C SER A 9 -3.77 -8.96 -19.92
N SER A 10 -4.93 -9.53 -20.22
CA SER A 10 -5.50 -10.77 -19.69
C SER A 10 -4.70 -12.02 -20.09
N THR A 11 -3.75 -12.42 -19.24
CA THR A 11 -3.26 -13.80 -19.01
C THR A 11 -2.08 -13.69 -18.04
N THR A 12 -2.26 -13.79 -16.72
CA THR A 12 -1.20 -13.37 -15.77
C THR A 12 -0.47 -14.54 -15.09
N PRO A 13 0.80 -14.82 -15.46
CA PRO A 13 1.85 -15.17 -14.51
C PRO A 13 2.04 -14.04 -13.47
N ALA A 14 2.93 -14.24 -12.48
CA ALA A 14 3.16 -13.31 -11.37
C ALA A 14 3.18 -11.81 -11.80
N PRO A 15 2.56 -10.90 -11.03
CA PRO A 15 2.44 -9.49 -11.42
C PRO A 15 3.78 -8.89 -11.84
N TYR A 16 3.83 -8.34 -13.06
CA TYR A 16 5.03 -7.70 -13.59
C TYR A 16 5.23 -6.36 -12.89
N PHE A 17 6.20 -6.30 -11.98
CA PHE A 17 6.66 -5.05 -11.40
C PHE A 17 7.87 -4.56 -12.21
N PRO A 18 7.82 -3.35 -12.81
CA PRO A 18 8.95 -2.83 -13.57
C PRO A 18 10.20 -2.80 -12.71
N LYS A 19 11.29 -3.40 -13.20
CA LYS A 19 12.57 -3.46 -12.49
C LYS A 19 13.28 -2.10 -12.36
N GLU A 20 12.77 -1.08 -13.04
CA GLU A 20 13.45 0.21 -13.19
C GLU A 20 12.91 1.32 -12.26
N CYS A 21 11.79 1.08 -11.56
CA CYS A 21 11.15 2.10 -10.73
C CYS A 21 11.37 1.89 -9.23
N GLY A 22 11.12 2.97 -8.46
CA GLY A 22 11.39 3.00 -7.02
C GLY A 22 12.87 3.15 -6.66
N LYS A 23 13.67 3.73 -7.57
CA LYS A 23 14.94 4.37 -7.20
C LYS A 23 14.66 5.34 -6.06
N GLN A 24 15.50 5.32 -5.03
CA GLN A 24 15.42 6.26 -3.92
C GLN A 24 15.51 7.69 -4.48
N LEU A 25 14.36 8.36 -4.60
CA LEU A 25 14.27 9.74 -5.12
C LEU A 25 14.92 10.75 -4.17
N TYR A 26 15.01 10.38 -2.89
CA TYR A 26 15.59 11.20 -1.85
C TYR A 26 16.51 10.35 -0.98
N THR A 27 17.81 10.60 -1.07
CA THR A 27 18.73 10.27 0.03
C THR A 27 18.51 11.34 1.10
N PRO A 28 17.93 11.01 2.27
CA PRO A 28 17.75 12.02 3.30
C PRO A 28 19.13 12.48 3.75
N LEU A 29 19.50 13.70 3.36
CA LEU A 29 20.55 14.44 4.03
C LEU A 29 20.11 14.56 5.48
N GLY A 30 21.03 14.27 6.41
CA GLY A 30 20.75 14.20 7.83
C GLY A 30 19.80 15.31 8.30
N GLN A 31 18.74 14.88 8.98
CA GLN A 31 17.71 15.69 9.63
C GLN A 31 16.82 16.51 8.68
N ARG A 32 15.54 16.11 8.66
CA ARG A 32 14.36 16.92 8.31
C ARG A 32 13.87 16.79 6.87
N ILE A 33 12.88 15.91 6.69
CA ILE A 33 11.78 16.21 5.76
C ILE A 33 10.82 17.12 6.54
N ILE A 34 10.57 18.33 6.03
CA ILE A 34 9.75 19.35 6.66
C ILE A 34 8.26 18.95 6.56
N GLY A 35 7.52 19.03 7.67
CA GLY A 35 6.04 18.89 7.70
C GLY A 35 5.48 17.58 8.28
N GLY A 36 6.15 16.97 9.25
CA GLY A 36 5.58 15.85 10.00
C GLY A 36 5.98 15.92 11.47
N SER A 37 5.02 15.68 12.38
CA SER A 37 5.29 15.62 13.81
C SER A 37 6.12 14.37 14.17
N VAL A 38 7.11 14.54 15.05
CA VAL A 38 7.85 13.42 15.67
C VAL A 38 6.85 12.61 16.50
N VAL A 39 6.70 11.33 16.18
CA VAL A 39 5.74 10.44 16.83
C VAL A 39 6.14 10.17 18.29
N GLN A 40 5.23 10.41 19.23
CA GLN A 40 5.41 10.06 20.65
C GLN A 40 5.18 8.56 20.89
N PRO A 41 5.86 7.95 21.88
CA PRO A 41 5.55 6.59 22.31
C PRO A 41 4.06 6.47 22.62
N HIS A 42 3.41 5.49 22.01
CA HIS A 42 1.99 5.24 22.13
C HIS A 42 1.03 6.22 21.38
N SER A 43 1.17 6.45 20.06
CA SER A 43 0.08 6.91 19.14
C SER A 43 -0.08 5.98 17.91
N TRP A 44 -1.32 5.73 17.43
CA TRP A 44 -1.54 4.96 16.17
C TRP A 44 -0.84 5.68 14.99
N PRO A 45 -0.13 5.00 14.07
CA PRO A 45 0.02 3.55 13.90
C PRO A 45 1.09 2.99 14.84
N LYS A 46 0.64 2.43 15.96
CA LYS A 46 1.41 2.28 17.21
C LYS A 46 2.19 0.96 17.27
N GLN A 47 2.27 0.22 16.16
CA GLN A 47 2.51 -1.24 16.19
C GLN A 47 3.49 -1.74 15.11
N VAL A 48 3.98 -0.86 14.24
CA VAL A 48 4.92 -1.28 13.20
C VAL A 48 6.34 -1.21 13.74
N TYR A 49 6.78 -2.30 14.37
CA TYR A 49 8.16 -2.44 14.87
C TYR A 49 9.09 -3.02 13.80
N THR A 50 8.57 -3.92 12.98
CA THR A 50 9.31 -4.63 11.94
C THR A 50 8.51 -4.64 10.66
N VAL A 51 9.16 -4.29 9.57
CA VAL A 51 8.67 -4.44 8.20
C VAL A 51 9.36 -5.67 7.60
N THR A 52 8.55 -6.61 7.13
CA THR A 52 9.02 -7.80 6.41
C THR A 52 8.70 -7.63 4.94
N VAL A 53 9.70 -7.74 4.07
CA VAL A 53 9.55 -7.71 2.61
C VAL A 53 9.98 -9.04 1.98
N GLY A 54 9.46 -9.35 0.79
CA GLY A 54 9.73 -10.63 0.10
C GLY A 54 8.93 -11.81 0.66
N LEU A 55 7.90 -11.53 1.47
CA LEU A 55 7.03 -12.54 2.08
C LEU A 55 5.92 -12.95 1.11
N HIS A 56 5.61 -14.24 1.04
CA HIS A 56 4.47 -14.78 0.28
C HIS A 56 3.53 -15.58 1.17
N ASP A 57 4.07 -16.45 2.01
CA ASP A 57 3.34 -17.11 3.09
C ASP A 57 3.74 -16.43 4.41
N ILE A 58 2.78 -16.07 5.25
CA ILE A 58 3.04 -15.47 6.56
C ILE A 58 3.36 -16.54 7.62
N VAL A 59 3.14 -17.81 7.30
CA VAL A 59 3.39 -18.95 8.18
C VAL A 59 4.77 -19.53 7.87
N GLY A 60 5.62 -19.53 8.90
CA GLY A 60 6.97 -20.10 8.82
C GLY A 60 8.07 -19.07 8.62
N VAL A 61 9.28 -19.57 8.33
CA VAL A 61 10.47 -18.75 8.09
C VAL A 61 10.91 -18.93 6.65
N HIS A 62 11.01 -17.84 5.91
CA HIS A 62 11.36 -17.87 4.49
C HIS A 62 12.74 -17.28 4.27
N PHE A 63 13.62 -18.03 3.59
CA PHE A 63 15.00 -17.62 3.32
C PHE A 63 15.13 -16.37 2.43
N MET A 64 14.08 -16.00 1.71
CA MET A 64 14.06 -14.82 0.83
C MET A 64 13.53 -13.54 1.51
N GLU A 65 13.06 -13.62 2.75
CA GLU A 65 12.49 -12.47 3.45
C GLU A 65 13.56 -11.53 4.01
N GLN A 66 13.27 -10.23 4.06
CA GLN A 66 14.08 -9.28 4.81
C GLN A 66 13.23 -8.65 5.90
N LYS A 67 13.62 -8.89 7.15
CA LYS A 67 13.06 -8.26 8.34
C LYS A 67 13.88 -7.03 8.70
N ILE A 68 13.24 -5.87 8.71
CA ILE A 68 13.87 -4.58 8.91
C ILE A 68 13.06 -3.77 9.94
N SER A 69 13.72 -3.23 10.95
CA SER A 69 13.05 -2.41 11.95
C SER A 69 12.57 -1.08 11.36
N ALA A 70 11.40 -0.62 11.80
CA ALA A 70 10.99 0.75 11.56
C ALA A 70 11.82 1.69 12.46
N GLU A 71 12.48 2.68 11.87
CA GLU A 71 13.24 3.69 12.59
C GLU A 71 12.36 4.89 12.93
N LYS A 72 11.57 5.37 11.95
CA LYS A 72 10.66 6.50 12.10
C LYS A 72 9.37 6.25 11.34
N ILE A 73 8.28 6.82 11.80
CA ILE A 73 6.99 6.80 11.11
C ILE A 73 6.53 8.25 10.99
N TYR A 74 6.18 8.66 9.78
CA TYR A 74 5.62 9.98 9.48
C TYR A 74 4.16 9.79 9.08
N VAL A 75 3.25 10.25 9.92
CA VAL A 75 1.82 10.30 9.61
C VAL A 75 1.50 11.68 9.05
N GLN A 76 0.63 11.75 8.04
CA GLN A 76 0.21 13.03 7.49
C GLN A 76 -0.51 13.87 8.58
N GLU A 77 -0.12 15.14 8.73
CA GLU A 77 -0.51 15.98 9.88
C GLU A 77 -2.02 16.30 9.93
N GLU A 78 -2.66 16.37 8.77
CA GLU A 78 -4.10 16.59 8.60
C GLU A 78 -4.90 15.27 8.53
N TYR A 79 -4.34 14.15 8.99
CA TYR A 79 -5.08 12.90 9.08
C TYR A 79 -6.30 13.09 9.99
N ASN A 80 -7.48 12.71 9.48
CA ASN A 80 -8.73 12.80 10.22
C ASN A 80 -9.42 11.44 10.22
N SER A 81 -9.46 10.78 11.39
CA SER A 81 -10.09 9.46 11.53
C SER A 81 -11.62 9.46 11.39
N VAL A 82 -12.28 10.62 11.56
CA VAL A 82 -13.74 10.75 11.42
C VAL A 82 -14.13 10.86 9.93
N LYS A 83 -13.34 11.62 9.17
CA LYS A 83 -13.51 11.82 7.73
C LYS A 83 -12.65 10.88 6.87
N LEU A 84 -11.92 9.97 7.50
CA LEU A 84 -10.96 9.08 6.83
C LEU A 84 -10.07 9.79 5.79
N SER A 85 -9.78 11.08 6.04
CA SER A 85 -9.09 11.94 5.08
C SER A 85 -7.61 11.96 5.38
N ASN A 86 -6.79 12.05 4.34
CA ASN A 86 -5.32 11.99 4.42
C ASN A 86 -4.82 10.72 5.16
N ASP A 87 -5.46 9.58 4.93
CA ASP A 87 -5.05 8.28 5.48
C ASP A 87 -3.80 7.73 4.77
N ILE A 88 -2.66 8.38 5.04
CA ILE A 88 -1.36 8.02 4.48
C ILE A 88 -0.25 8.24 5.53
N ALA A 89 0.70 7.31 5.55
CA ALA A 89 1.89 7.40 6.37
C ALA A 89 3.11 6.82 5.64
N VAL A 90 4.30 7.35 5.96
CA VAL A 90 5.59 6.91 5.45
C VAL A 90 6.38 6.28 6.59
N ILE A 91 6.85 5.05 6.40
CA ILE A 91 7.73 4.37 7.35
C ILE A 91 9.16 4.47 6.84
N TYR A 92 10.04 5.05 7.66
CA TYR A 92 11.47 5.08 7.43
C TYR A 92 12.11 3.86 8.10
N LEU A 93 12.83 3.07 7.31
CA LEU A 93 13.46 1.83 7.75
C LEU A 93 14.86 2.09 8.31
N SER A 94 15.27 1.33 9.33
CA SER A 94 16.60 1.45 9.95
C SER A 94 17.76 1.09 9.01
N LYS A 95 17.47 0.41 7.90
CA LYS A 95 18.41 0.10 6.81
C LYS A 95 17.66 -0.04 5.50
N SER A 96 18.37 0.23 4.40
CA SER A 96 17.83 0.06 3.05
C SER A 96 17.45 -1.40 2.77
N VAL A 97 16.33 -1.59 2.06
CA VAL A 97 15.92 -2.89 1.52
C VAL A 97 16.90 -3.30 0.41
N LYS A 98 17.38 -4.55 0.44
CA LYS A 98 18.17 -5.10 -0.67
C LYS A 98 17.22 -5.59 -1.76
N VAL A 99 17.33 -5.03 -2.97
CA VAL A 99 16.57 -5.50 -4.14
C VAL A 99 17.07 -6.90 -4.53
N THR A 100 16.14 -7.79 -4.85
CA THR A 100 16.40 -9.17 -5.31
C THR A 100 15.40 -9.55 -6.40
N ASP A 101 15.50 -10.76 -6.95
CA ASP A 101 14.51 -11.26 -7.91
C ASP A 101 13.09 -11.39 -7.35
N LYS A 102 12.93 -11.32 -6.02
CA LYS A 102 11.63 -11.38 -5.32
C LYS A 102 11.27 -10.11 -4.56
N ILE A 103 12.19 -9.16 -4.46
CA ILE A 103 12.01 -7.92 -3.72
C ILE A 103 12.34 -6.77 -4.64
N ASN A 104 11.33 -6.01 -5.01
CA ASN A 104 11.48 -4.82 -5.83
C ASN A 104 10.58 -3.71 -5.32
N PHE A 105 10.87 -2.48 -5.72
CA PHE A 105 10.07 -1.31 -5.37
C PHE A 105 8.91 -1.12 -6.36
N ILE A 106 7.82 -0.52 -5.87
CA ILE A 106 6.72 -0.10 -6.72
C ILE A 106 6.97 1.30 -7.25
N CYS A 107 6.49 1.57 -8.46
CA CYS A 107 6.50 2.91 -9.01
C CYS A 107 5.50 3.78 -8.24
N LEU A 108 5.87 5.03 -7.95
CA LEU A 108 4.86 6.00 -7.57
C LEU A 108 3.93 6.26 -8.77
N PRO A 109 2.62 6.41 -8.55
CA PRO A 109 1.69 6.67 -9.63
C PRO A 109 2.06 7.97 -10.35
N GLY A 110 1.83 7.99 -11.66
CA GLY A 110 1.91 9.19 -12.48
C GLY A 110 0.57 9.95 -12.44
N PRO A 111 -0.05 10.23 -13.59
CA PRO A 111 -1.39 10.82 -13.62
C PRO A 111 -2.43 9.88 -12.98
N GLU A 112 -3.58 10.45 -12.59
CA GLU A 112 -4.67 9.69 -11.97
C GLU A 112 -5.17 8.57 -12.88
N ALA A 113 -5.52 7.43 -12.25
CA ALA A 113 -6.08 6.29 -12.95
C ALA A 113 -7.46 6.63 -13.53
N SER A 114 -7.72 6.20 -14.76
CA SER A 114 -8.97 6.51 -15.46
C SER A 114 -10.10 5.59 -15.02
N ILE A 115 -11.35 6.06 -15.08
CA ILE A 115 -12.52 5.19 -14.89
C ILE A 115 -12.49 4.06 -15.92
N GLY A 116 -12.73 2.83 -15.46
CA GLY A 116 -12.63 1.61 -16.26
C GLY A 116 -11.23 1.02 -16.33
N GLU A 117 -10.20 1.71 -15.81
CA GLU A 117 -8.85 1.18 -15.76
C GLU A 117 -8.76 -0.03 -14.82
N LYS A 118 -8.07 -1.08 -15.27
CA LYS A 118 -7.83 -2.27 -14.46
C LYS A 118 -6.72 -2.01 -13.43
N VAL A 119 -7.02 -2.30 -12.18
CA VAL A 119 -6.09 -2.20 -11.05
C VAL A 119 -6.15 -3.50 -10.26
N TYR A 120 -5.16 -3.73 -9.40
CA TYR A 120 -5.15 -4.92 -8.56
C TYR A 120 -4.80 -4.56 -7.12
N VAL A 121 -5.32 -5.37 -6.21
CA VAL A 121 -5.02 -5.27 -4.79
C VAL A 121 -4.44 -6.59 -4.31
N LEU A 122 -3.39 -6.49 -3.52
CA LEU A 122 -2.70 -7.62 -2.91
C LEU A 122 -2.87 -7.60 -1.39
N GLY A 123 -2.99 -8.76 -0.76
CA GLY A 123 -2.99 -8.86 0.70
C GLY A 123 -3.22 -10.26 1.26
N TRP A 124 -3.01 -10.37 2.56
CA TRP A 124 -3.27 -11.57 3.39
C TRP A 124 -4.55 -11.43 4.22
N GLY A 125 -5.46 -10.52 3.84
CA GLY A 125 -6.68 -10.25 4.59
C GLY A 125 -7.64 -11.43 4.65
N LYS A 126 -8.76 -11.24 5.35
CA LYS A 126 -9.86 -12.22 5.37
C LYS A 126 -10.40 -12.44 3.97
N THR A 127 -10.67 -13.71 3.63
CA THR A 127 -11.24 -14.11 2.34
C THR A 127 -12.76 -14.27 2.36
N SER A 128 -13.36 -14.18 3.55
CA SER A 128 -14.81 -14.16 3.77
C SER A 128 -15.14 -13.36 5.03
N VAL A 129 -16.40 -12.91 5.18
CA VAL A 129 -16.84 -12.01 6.27
C VAL A 129 -16.46 -12.54 7.66
N ASN A 130 -16.62 -13.85 7.86
CA ASN A 130 -16.33 -14.53 9.13
C ASN A 130 -15.14 -15.51 9.04
N GLY A 131 -14.35 -15.45 7.96
CA GLY A 131 -13.20 -16.33 7.77
C GLY A 131 -11.94 -15.82 8.44
N ASP A 132 -10.93 -16.69 8.44
CA ASP A 132 -9.58 -16.35 8.86
C ASP A 132 -8.83 -15.54 7.80
N ILE A 133 -7.74 -14.91 8.23
CA ILE A 133 -6.78 -14.28 7.32
C ILE A 133 -6.11 -15.34 6.44
N SER A 134 -5.77 -14.98 5.21
CA SER A 134 -5.07 -15.90 4.32
C SER A 134 -3.60 -16.02 4.73
N ALA A 135 -3.10 -17.25 4.88
CA ALA A 135 -1.67 -17.49 5.10
C ALA A 135 -0.84 -17.04 3.89
N VAL A 136 -1.37 -17.27 2.69
CA VAL A 136 -0.70 -16.98 1.42
C VAL A 136 -1.20 -15.67 0.82
N LEU A 137 -0.32 -14.91 0.18
CA LEU A 137 -0.65 -13.63 -0.46
C LEU A 137 -1.68 -13.87 -1.58
N LYS A 138 -2.77 -13.11 -1.55
CA LYS A 138 -3.82 -13.15 -2.58
C LYS A 138 -3.82 -11.88 -3.40
N GLN A 139 -4.33 -11.99 -4.63
CA GLN A 139 -4.58 -10.90 -5.56
C GLN A 139 -6.04 -10.89 -5.96
N ILE A 140 -6.60 -9.70 -6.15
CA ILE A 140 -7.86 -9.49 -6.85
C ILE A 140 -7.71 -8.38 -7.87
N ASP A 141 -8.31 -8.58 -9.04
CA ASP A 141 -8.38 -7.59 -10.11
C ASP A 141 -9.68 -6.78 -9.98
N LEU A 142 -9.58 -5.47 -10.12
CA LEU A 142 -10.66 -4.51 -9.97
C LEU A 142 -10.65 -3.54 -11.16
N ASN A 143 -11.77 -2.86 -11.36
CA ASN A 143 -11.85 -1.71 -12.26
C ASN A 143 -12.04 -0.44 -11.44
N VAL A 144 -11.30 0.61 -11.79
CA VAL A 144 -11.54 1.96 -11.27
C VAL A 144 -12.95 2.39 -11.67
N MET A 145 -13.69 2.96 -10.73
CA MET A 145 -15.07 3.37 -10.94
C MET A 145 -15.34 4.75 -10.35
N SER A 146 -16.45 5.35 -10.76
CA SER A 146 -16.91 6.57 -10.11
C SER A 146 -17.27 6.29 -8.67
N CYS A 147 -16.75 7.12 -7.77
CA CYS A 147 -17.16 7.12 -6.37
C CYS A 147 -18.56 7.71 -6.13
N ARG A 148 -19.18 8.30 -7.18
CA ARG A 148 -20.50 8.93 -7.10
C ARG A 148 -21.55 7.85 -6.82
N GLY A 149 -22.26 7.98 -5.70
CA GLY A 149 -23.27 7.01 -5.24
C GLY A 149 -22.83 6.17 -4.03
N PHE A 150 -21.56 5.74 -3.97
CA PHE A 150 -20.99 5.04 -2.81
C PHE A 150 -20.53 6.01 -1.70
N LEU A 151 -20.03 7.18 -2.13
CA LEU A 151 -19.50 8.22 -1.25
C LEU A 151 -20.50 9.38 -1.07
N ALA A 152 -21.80 9.14 -1.20
CA ALA A 152 -22.82 10.17 -0.93
C ALA A 152 -22.79 10.69 0.52
N SER A 153 -22.02 10.05 1.40
CA SER A 153 -21.70 10.58 2.73
C SER A 153 -20.59 11.63 2.65
N SER A 154 -20.74 12.76 3.35
CA SER A 154 -19.74 13.82 3.55
C SER A 154 -18.41 13.36 4.20
N LYS A 155 -18.25 12.05 4.45
CA LYS A 155 -17.06 11.44 5.04
C LYS A 155 -15.95 11.14 4.04
N TYR A 156 -16.14 11.29 2.74
CA TYR A 156 -15.11 10.89 1.78
C TYR A 156 -14.80 12.01 0.79
N ASP A 157 -13.55 12.08 0.35
CA ASP A 157 -13.01 13.13 -0.52
C ASP A 157 -12.56 12.52 -1.85
N THR A 158 -13.34 12.76 -2.90
CA THR A 158 -13.07 12.21 -4.24
C THR A 158 -11.84 12.79 -4.92
N GLN A 159 -11.21 13.84 -4.37
CA GLN A 159 -9.92 14.36 -4.85
C GLN A 159 -8.73 13.67 -4.17
N LYS A 160 -8.96 12.95 -3.07
CA LYS A 160 -7.91 12.30 -2.26
C LYS A 160 -8.11 10.80 -2.14
N GLN A 161 -9.18 10.25 -2.71
CA GLN A 161 -9.58 8.85 -2.64
C GLN A 161 -10.11 8.39 -3.99
N MET A 162 -9.89 7.11 -4.29
CA MET A 162 -10.40 6.45 -5.51
C MET A 162 -11.25 5.24 -5.15
N CYS A 163 -12.19 4.90 -6.03
CA CYS A 163 -13.07 3.75 -5.89
C CYS A 163 -12.74 2.72 -6.95
N ALA A 164 -12.72 1.45 -6.56
CA ALA A 164 -12.54 0.34 -7.47
C ALA A 164 -13.37 -0.86 -7.00
N ALA A 165 -13.93 -1.61 -7.93
CA ALA A 165 -14.76 -2.78 -7.66
C ALA A 165 -14.53 -3.89 -8.68
N THR A 166 -14.95 -5.11 -8.35
CA THR A 166 -15.00 -6.21 -9.32
C THR A 166 -16.12 -5.96 -10.33
N ALA A 167 -15.99 -6.50 -11.53
CA ALA A 167 -17.02 -6.38 -12.57
C ALA A 167 -18.36 -7.06 -12.17
N GLU A 168 -18.34 -7.96 -11.19
CA GLU A 168 -19.49 -8.70 -10.69
C GLU A 168 -20.29 -7.94 -9.61
N ALA A 169 -19.80 -6.78 -9.16
CA ALA A 169 -20.44 -5.97 -8.11
C ALA A 169 -21.32 -4.82 -8.67
N GLY A 170 -21.74 -4.92 -9.93
CA GLY A 170 -22.61 -3.96 -10.62
C GLY A 170 -24.09 -4.25 -10.49
#